data_AF-A0A976HRC2-F1
#
_entry.id   AF-A0A976HRC2-F1
#
_cell.length_a   1.000
_cell.length_b   1.000
_cell.length_c   1.000
_cell.angle_alpha   90.00
_cell.angle_beta   90.00
_cell.angle_gamma   90.00
#
_symmetry.space_group_name_H-M   'P 1'
#
loop_
_entity.id
_entity.type
_entity.pdbx_description
1 polymer ?
#
loop_
_entity_poly.entity_id
_entity_poly.type
_entity_poly.pdbx_seq_one_letter_code
_entity_poly.pdbx_strand_id
1 'polypeptide(L)'
;MEKITQSLAGRVAIFNLLPFALEELQGTEYVATNWENQLIQGFYPRKLVHEISAENFYDSYLQTYVERDVRQVKNILNLDLFQRFIRLLAGRIGQLFNQNSLGVELGLDNKTINAWMSVLETSFVAYRLNPYFQNFSKRLVSTPKIYFYDTGLAAHLLGIRTAEELNIHFAKGSLFENLVITELMKKCLNEGRRPQFYFWRDAAQYEIDLLIQNGVQLEAVEIKSGRTIQPDFFKSLNYLKKINPSTNSYVVYGGDQFQKRSDATVYGFNHLAKFNF
;
A
#
# COMPACT_ATOMS: atom_id res chain seq x y z
N MET A 1 9.65 14.21 19.86
CA MET A 1 10.55 15.37 19.68
C MET A 1 10.33 16.48 20.71
N GLU A 2 9.18 16.55 21.40
CA GLU A 2 8.91 17.63 22.39
C GLU A 2 9.90 17.73 23.56
N LYS A 3 10.65 16.66 23.87
CA LYS A 3 11.68 16.66 24.92
C LYS A 3 13.11 16.98 24.42
N ILE A 4 13.28 17.32 23.14
CA ILE A 4 14.59 17.66 22.58
C ILE A 4 14.67 19.20 22.49
N THR A 5 15.54 19.79 23.30
CA THR A 5 15.69 21.25 23.45
C THR A 5 16.46 21.92 22.30
N GLN A 6 17.12 21.16 21.42
CA GLN A 6 17.80 21.66 20.24
C GLN A 6 17.16 21.14 18.96
N SER A 7 17.15 21.96 17.90
CA SER A 7 16.55 21.63 16.60
C SER A 7 17.16 20.38 15.92
N LEU A 8 18.37 19.94 16.34
CA LEU A 8 19.12 18.80 15.78
C LEU A 8 19.30 18.82 14.24
N ALA A 9 18.88 19.89 13.56
CA ALA A 9 18.99 20.08 12.13
C ALA A 9 20.44 19.89 11.68
N GLY A 10 20.64 19.08 10.63
CA GLY A 10 21.96 18.73 10.09
C GLY A 10 22.78 17.74 10.92
N ARG A 11 22.28 17.23 12.06
CA ARG A 11 23.01 16.31 12.96
C ARG A 11 22.27 15.01 13.28
N VAL A 12 21.10 14.80 12.68
CA VAL A 12 20.30 13.58 12.89
C VAL A 12 19.85 12.99 11.57
N ALA A 13 19.77 11.65 11.57
CA ALA A 13 19.04 10.89 10.58
C ALA A 13 17.72 10.42 11.22
N ILE A 14 16.64 10.46 10.44
CA ILE A 14 15.34 9.93 10.84
C ILE A 14 15.09 8.71 9.99
N PHE A 15 14.86 7.58 10.64
CA PHE A 15 14.49 6.32 10.01
C PHE A 15 13.03 6.03 10.34
N ASN A 16 12.26 5.64 9.33
CA ASN A 16 10.91 5.14 9.52
C ASN A 16 10.96 3.62 9.42
N LEU A 17 10.70 2.94 10.53
CA LEU A 17 10.64 1.48 10.60
C LEU A 17 9.17 1.07 10.50
N LEU A 18 8.83 0.49 9.36
CA LEU A 18 7.51 -0.09 9.13
C LEU A 18 7.43 -1.49 9.77
N PRO A 19 6.24 -2.13 9.81
CA PRO A 19 6.14 -3.55 10.14
C PRO A 19 7.08 -4.41 9.27
N PHE A 20 7.41 -5.63 9.71
CA PHE A 20 8.42 -6.47 9.05
C PHE A 20 8.22 -6.56 7.53
N ALA A 21 9.29 -6.47 6.78
CA ALA A 21 9.31 -6.79 5.35
C ALA A 21 9.34 -8.30 5.16
N LEU A 22 8.85 -8.78 4.02
CA LEU A 22 8.98 -10.18 3.59
C LEU A 22 10.44 -10.63 3.61
N GLU A 23 11.37 -9.76 3.21
CA GLU A 23 12.80 -10.04 3.24
C GLU A 23 13.32 -10.30 4.66
N GLU A 24 12.77 -9.63 5.67
CA GLU A 24 13.11 -9.87 7.08
C GLU A 24 12.50 -11.16 7.62
N LEU A 25 11.36 -11.59 7.07
CA LEU A 25 10.72 -12.85 7.46
C LEU A 25 11.39 -14.06 6.80
N GLN A 26 12.03 -13.91 5.64
CA GLN A 26 12.62 -15.05 4.91
C GLN A 26 13.54 -15.91 5.78
N GLY A 27 13.28 -17.22 5.81
CA GLY A 27 14.04 -18.19 6.60
C GLY A 27 13.61 -18.28 8.07
N THR A 28 12.61 -17.51 8.49
CA THR A 28 11.98 -17.62 9.81
C THR A 28 10.70 -18.47 9.75
N GLU A 29 10.20 -18.88 10.90
CA GLU A 29 8.91 -19.58 11.04
C GLU A 29 7.69 -18.69 10.76
N TYR A 30 7.87 -17.37 10.67
CA TYR A 30 6.79 -16.39 10.47
C TYR A 30 6.41 -16.18 9.00
N VAL A 31 7.11 -16.81 8.06
CA VAL A 31 6.74 -16.78 6.62
C VAL A 31 5.55 -17.70 6.39
N ALA A 32 4.46 -17.15 5.89
CA ALA A 32 3.30 -17.94 5.52
C ALA A 32 3.56 -18.76 4.23
N THR A 33 2.78 -19.83 4.08
CA THR A 33 2.88 -20.76 2.94
C THR A 33 2.56 -20.14 1.59
N ASN A 34 1.74 -19.10 1.57
CA ASN A 34 1.33 -18.39 0.37
C ASN A 34 1.05 -16.92 0.70
N TRP A 35 0.95 -16.10 -0.36
CA TRP A 35 0.74 -14.67 -0.20
C TRP A 35 -0.62 -14.35 0.40
N GLU A 36 -1.65 -15.18 0.18
CA GLU A 36 -2.99 -14.97 0.73
C GLU A 36 -2.96 -15.00 2.26
N ASN A 37 -2.35 -16.03 2.84
CA ASN A 37 -2.18 -16.17 4.28
C ASN A 37 -1.26 -15.08 4.83
N GLN A 38 -0.16 -14.76 4.14
CA GLN A 38 0.75 -13.69 4.56
C GLN A 38 0.02 -12.34 4.61
N LEU A 39 -0.82 -12.06 3.61
CA LEU A 39 -1.58 -10.81 3.50
C LEU A 39 -2.55 -10.65 4.67
N ILE A 40 -3.32 -11.69 4.97
CA ILE A 40 -4.34 -11.69 6.04
C ILE A 40 -3.67 -11.60 7.41
N GLN A 41 -2.56 -12.32 7.59
CA GLN A 41 -1.78 -12.21 8.81
C GLN A 41 -1.26 -10.77 8.95
N GLY A 42 -0.67 -10.19 7.92
CA GLY A 42 0.03 -8.91 8.02
C GLY A 42 1.37 -9.07 8.76
N PHE A 43 1.99 -7.94 9.11
CA PHE A 43 3.44 -7.86 9.32
C PHE A 43 3.83 -7.25 10.66
N TYR A 44 2.87 -6.92 11.53
CA TYR A 44 3.16 -6.33 12.83
C TYR A 44 4.05 -7.26 13.69
N PRO A 45 5.25 -6.82 14.11
CA PRO A 45 6.21 -7.67 14.81
C PRO A 45 5.64 -8.33 16.06
N ARG A 46 4.98 -7.57 16.93
CA ARG A 46 4.40 -8.08 18.19
C ARG A 46 3.39 -9.19 17.93
N LYS A 47 2.59 -9.08 16.86
CA LYS A 47 1.59 -10.10 16.52
C LYS A 47 2.26 -11.40 16.11
N LEU A 48 3.26 -11.31 15.22
CA LEU A 48 3.98 -12.48 14.69
C LEU A 48 4.81 -13.17 15.77
N VAL A 49 5.63 -12.42 16.50
CA VAL A 49 6.56 -12.96 17.50
C VAL A 49 5.85 -13.58 18.71
N HIS A 50 4.68 -13.07 19.08
CA HIS A 50 3.89 -13.61 20.19
C HIS A 50 2.70 -14.48 19.74
N GLU A 51 2.65 -14.84 18.45
CA GLU A 51 1.62 -15.72 17.88
C GLU A 51 0.17 -15.29 18.22
N ILE A 52 -0.06 -13.98 18.28
CA ILE A 52 -1.38 -13.44 18.59
C ILE A 52 -2.25 -13.61 17.34
N SER A 53 -3.47 -14.15 17.50
CA SER A 53 -4.40 -14.25 16.39
C SER A 53 -4.65 -12.88 15.75
N ALA A 54 -4.78 -12.86 14.42
CA ALA A 54 -5.02 -11.62 13.68
C ALA A 54 -6.23 -10.85 14.21
N GLU A 55 -7.32 -11.56 14.51
CA GLU A 55 -8.54 -10.99 15.07
C GLU A 55 -8.28 -10.25 16.39
N ASN A 56 -7.73 -10.94 17.40
CA ASN A 56 -7.48 -10.36 18.71
C ASN A 56 -6.49 -9.19 18.64
N PHE A 57 -5.46 -9.33 17.81
CA PHE A 57 -4.44 -8.29 17.66
C PHE A 57 -5.03 -7.04 17.01
N TYR A 58 -5.73 -7.17 15.88
CA TYR A 58 -6.22 -6.00 15.14
C TYR A 58 -7.39 -5.31 15.84
N ASP A 59 -8.26 -6.05 16.54
CA ASP A 59 -9.29 -5.44 17.39
C ASP A 59 -8.66 -4.62 18.52
N SER A 60 -7.69 -5.20 19.23
CA SER A 60 -6.95 -4.50 20.29
C SER A 60 -6.15 -3.31 19.74
N TYR A 61 -5.52 -3.47 18.57
CA TYR A 61 -4.74 -2.43 17.91
C TYR A 61 -5.63 -1.23 17.54
N LEU A 62 -6.77 -1.48 16.88
CA LEU A 62 -7.71 -0.43 16.50
C LEU A 62 -8.27 0.29 17.73
N GLN A 63 -8.66 -0.45 18.77
CA GLN A 63 -9.16 0.15 20.00
C GLN A 63 -8.09 1.05 20.64
N THR A 64 -6.88 0.53 20.86
CA THR A 64 -5.82 1.27 21.54
C THR A 64 -5.30 2.45 20.72
N TYR A 65 -5.17 2.31 19.40
CA TYR A 65 -4.81 3.39 18.49
C TYR A 65 -5.84 4.53 18.55
N VAL A 66 -7.13 4.21 18.44
CA VAL A 66 -8.21 5.19 18.48
C VAL A 66 -8.31 5.87 19.86
N GLU A 67 -8.16 5.11 20.93
CA GLU A 67 -8.27 5.64 22.30
C GLU A 67 -7.06 6.48 22.72
N ARG A 68 -5.84 6.12 22.30
CA ARG A 68 -4.60 6.73 22.81
C ARG A 68 -4.01 7.77 21.87
N ASP A 69 -3.87 7.44 20.60
CA ASP A 69 -3.09 8.25 19.65
C ASP A 69 -3.99 9.26 18.94
N VAL A 70 -5.22 8.83 18.63
CA VAL A 70 -6.19 9.64 17.90
C VAL A 70 -6.93 10.63 18.81
N ARG A 71 -7.29 10.23 20.03
CA ARG A 71 -8.01 11.10 20.99
C ARG A 71 -7.24 12.39 21.33
N GLN A 72 -5.91 12.36 21.21
CA GLN A 72 -5.06 13.54 21.47
C GLN A 72 -5.11 14.57 20.31
N VAL A 73 -5.62 14.18 19.14
CA VAL A 73 -5.78 15.07 18.00
C VAL A 73 -7.09 15.84 18.15
N LYS A 74 -6.99 17.17 18.37
CA LYS A 74 -8.11 18.09 18.65
C LYS A 74 -9.32 18.00 17.70
N ASN A 75 -9.15 17.45 16.50
CA ASN A 75 -10.19 17.39 15.46
C ASN A 75 -10.97 16.06 15.43
N ILE A 76 -10.76 15.15 16.40
CA ILE A 76 -11.44 13.85 16.45
C ILE A 76 -12.21 13.74 17.76
N LEU A 77 -13.44 14.27 17.75
CA LEU A 77 -14.34 14.27 18.91
C LEU A 77 -15.19 12.99 19.01
N ASN A 78 -15.47 12.34 17.88
CA ASN A 78 -16.29 11.14 17.81
C ASN A 78 -15.45 9.96 17.29
N LEU A 79 -15.05 9.08 18.22
CA LEU A 79 -14.21 7.92 17.94
C LEU A 79 -14.92 6.87 17.08
N ASP A 80 -16.23 6.71 17.23
CA ASP A 80 -17.02 5.74 16.45
C ASP A 80 -17.09 6.16 14.98
N LEU A 81 -17.29 7.44 14.70
CA LEU A 81 -17.23 7.97 13.34
C LEU A 81 -15.83 7.81 12.73
N PHE A 82 -14.77 7.98 13.53
CA PHE A 82 -13.42 7.76 13.06
C PHE A 82 -13.14 6.28 12.74
N GLN A 83 -13.61 5.35 13.57
CA GLN A 83 -13.53 3.91 13.26
C GLN A 83 -14.29 3.56 11.98
N ARG A 84 -15.50 4.12 11.78
CA ARG A 84 -16.25 3.98 10.53
C ARG A 84 -15.46 4.53 9.35
N PHE A 85 -14.82 5.68 9.49
CA PHE A 85 -13.95 6.26 8.45
C PHE A 85 -12.82 5.30 8.05
N ILE A 86 -12.09 4.70 9.00
CA ILE A 86 -11.02 3.74 8.68
C ILE A 86 -11.58 2.53 7.91
N ARG A 87 -12.72 1.97 8.34
CA ARG A 87 -13.38 0.86 7.61
C ARG A 87 -13.78 1.25 6.19
N LEU A 88 -14.30 2.47 6.00
CA LEU A 88 -14.65 3.01 4.69
C LEU A 88 -13.44 3.21 3.77
N LEU A 89 -12.27 3.52 4.33
CA LEU A 89 -11.01 3.57 3.58
C LEU A 89 -10.58 2.16 3.15
N ALA A 90 -10.67 1.16 4.04
CA ALA A 90 -10.37 -0.23 3.71
C ALA A 90 -11.28 -0.76 2.58
N GLY A 91 -12.57 -0.42 2.62
CA GLY A 91 -13.52 -0.69 1.53
C GLY A 91 -13.18 -0.05 0.18
N ARG A 92 -12.35 1.00 0.20
CA ARG A 92 -11.91 1.77 -0.97
C ARG A 92 -10.39 1.63 -1.22
N ILE A 93 -9.76 0.58 -0.69
CA ILE A 93 -8.35 0.28 -0.93
C ILE A 93 -8.04 0.18 -2.44
N GLY A 94 -6.95 0.79 -2.88
CA GLY A 94 -6.58 0.90 -4.29
C GLY A 94 -7.46 1.84 -5.12
N GLN A 95 -8.47 2.49 -4.53
CA GLN A 95 -9.35 3.42 -5.23
C GLN A 95 -8.98 4.88 -4.96
N LEU A 96 -9.48 5.78 -5.81
CA LEU A 96 -9.27 7.23 -5.68
C LEU A 96 -9.92 7.77 -4.39
N PHE A 97 -9.18 8.61 -3.67
CA PHE A 97 -9.62 9.26 -2.44
C PHE A 97 -10.67 10.36 -2.70
N ASN A 98 -11.93 9.94 -2.80
CA ASN A 98 -13.07 10.82 -2.98
C ASN A 98 -13.61 11.35 -1.65
N GLN A 99 -13.10 12.51 -1.22
CA GLN A 99 -13.48 13.18 0.02
C GLN A 99 -14.97 13.52 0.08
N ASN A 100 -15.55 13.95 -1.04
CA ASN A 100 -16.98 14.29 -1.10
C ASN A 100 -17.84 13.08 -0.76
N SER A 101 -17.54 11.91 -1.36
CA SER A 101 -18.28 10.67 -1.10
C SER A 101 -18.16 10.24 0.36
N LEU A 102 -16.96 10.32 0.94
CA LEU A 102 -16.72 9.99 2.35
C LEU A 102 -17.43 10.97 3.29
N GLY A 103 -17.41 12.27 2.96
CA GLY A 103 -18.07 13.32 3.73
C GLY A 103 -19.59 13.14 3.76
N VAL A 104 -20.21 12.82 2.63
CA VAL A 104 -21.66 12.52 2.56
C VAL A 104 -22.02 11.30 3.41
N GLU A 105 -21.23 10.23 3.33
CA GLU A 105 -21.50 8.98 4.06
C GLU A 105 -21.33 9.11 5.58
N LEU A 106 -20.40 9.97 6.02
CA LEU A 106 -20.10 10.20 7.44
C LEU A 106 -20.80 11.43 8.02
N GLY A 107 -21.42 12.28 7.20
CA GLY A 107 -21.99 13.56 7.62
C GLY A 107 -20.92 14.59 8.03
N LEU A 108 -19.76 14.58 7.36
CA LEU A 108 -18.61 15.42 7.67
C LEU A 108 -18.19 16.28 6.47
N ASP A 109 -17.58 17.43 6.73
CA ASP A 109 -17.01 18.26 5.68
C ASP A 109 -15.68 17.69 5.15
N ASN A 110 -15.29 18.10 3.93
CA ASN A 110 -14.04 17.64 3.30
C ASN A 110 -12.80 18.03 4.10
N LYS A 111 -12.84 19.13 4.87
CA LYS A 111 -11.72 19.59 5.69
C LYS A 111 -11.45 18.59 6.80
N THR A 112 -12.49 18.07 7.43
CA THR A 112 -12.46 17.06 8.47
C THR A 112 -11.96 15.73 7.90
N ILE A 113 -12.50 15.30 6.75
CA ILE A 113 -12.04 14.08 6.06
C ILE A 113 -10.54 14.14 5.74
N ASN A 114 -10.04 15.28 5.24
CA ASN A 114 -8.61 15.46 5.00
C ASN A 114 -7.78 15.46 6.29
N ALA A 115 -8.27 16.12 7.33
CA ALA A 115 -7.59 16.12 8.63
C ALA A 115 -7.46 14.68 9.17
N TRP A 116 -8.53 13.89 9.07
CA TRP A 116 -8.54 12.50 9.51
C TRP A 116 -7.63 11.61 8.67
N MET A 117 -7.60 11.78 7.34
CA MET A 117 -6.63 11.10 6.48
C MET A 117 -5.19 11.47 6.85
N SER A 118 -4.94 12.75 7.15
CA SER A 118 -3.61 13.24 7.55
C SER A 118 -3.16 12.60 8.87
N VAL A 119 -4.08 12.40 9.82
CA VAL A 119 -3.79 11.66 11.07
C VAL A 119 -3.32 10.25 10.75
N LEU A 120 -4.06 9.51 9.92
CA LEU A 120 -3.70 8.14 9.53
C LEU A 120 -2.36 8.04 8.79
N GLU A 121 -2.01 9.06 7.99
CA GLU A 121 -0.70 9.16 7.32
C GLU A 121 0.42 9.40 8.32
N THR A 122 0.25 10.35 9.25
CA THR A 122 1.26 10.64 10.27
C THR A 122 1.45 9.52 11.28
N SER A 123 0.42 8.68 11.48
CA SER A 123 0.45 7.53 12.37
C SER A 123 0.84 6.22 11.69
N PHE A 124 1.22 6.25 10.40
CA PHE A 124 1.56 5.06 9.62
C PHE A 124 0.46 3.97 9.62
N VAL A 125 -0.81 4.37 9.57
CA VAL A 125 -1.94 3.43 9.43
C VAL A 125 -2.37 3.30 7.97
N ALA A 126 -2.57 4.44 7.28
CA ALA A 126 -2.97 4.50 5.89
C ALA A 126 -2.21 5.61 5.16
N TYR A 127 -2.06 5.49 3.85
CA TYR A 127 -1.37 6.48 3.02
C TYR A 127 -2.04 6.70 1.68
N ARG A 128 -1.74 7.86 1.08
CA ARG A 128 -2.15 8.21 -0.28
C ARG A 128 -1.02 7.97 -1.26
N LEU A 129 -1.27 7.16 -2.30
CA LEU A 129 -0.38 7.05 -3.45
C LEU A 129 -0.76 8.11 -4.48
N ASN A 130 0.13 9.07 -4.70
CA ASN A 130 -0.13 10.16 -5.62
C ASN A 130 0.00 9.72 -7.08
N PRO A 131 -0.73 10.33 -8.01
CA PRO A 131 -0.51 10.10 -9.44
C PRO A 131 0.82 10.72 -9.88
N TYR A 132 1.42 10.17 -10.92
CA TYR A 132 2.65 10.70 -11.52
C TYR A 132 2.33 11.90 -12.42
N PHE A 133 2.97 13.05 -12.17
CA PHE A 133 2.60 14.35 -12.78
C PHE A 133 3.52 14.83 -13.93
N GLN A 134 4.55 14.10 -14.32
CA GLN A 134 5.36 14.51 -15.48
C GLN A 134 4.67 14.16 -16.81
N ASN A 135 4.82 15.06 -17.80
CA ASN A 135 4.18 15.02 -19.12
C ASN A 135 4.12 13.63 -19.78
N PHE A 136 2.92 13.04 -19.84
CA PHE A 136 2.60 11.95 -20.78
C PHE A 136 1.30 12.23 -21.57
N SER A 137 1.18 13.47 -22.08
CA SER A 137 0.15 14.01 -22.99
C SER A 137 -1.31 13.64 -22.71
N LYS A 138 -2.09 14.63 -22.22
CA LYS A 138 -3.51 14.67 -21.80
C LYS A 138 -3.69 14.74 -20.27
N ARG A 139 -4.89 15.19 -19.87
CA ARG A 139 -5.32 15.49 -18.49
C ARG A 139 -5.16 14.26 -17.59
N LEU A 140 -4.23 14.34 -16.65
CA LEU A 140 -3.98 13.31 -15.63
C LEU A 140 -5.03 13.39 -14.52
N VAL A 141 -5.32 12.25 -13.90
CA VAL A 141 -6.05 12.19 -12.63
C VAL A 141 -5.18 12.86 -11.56
N SER A 142 -5.72 13.80 -10.78
CA SER A 142 -5.00 14.47 -9.69
C SER A 142 -5.27 13.85 -8.32
N THR A 143 -6.34 13.07 -8.21
CA THR A 143 -6.76 12.45 -6.95
C THR A 143 -5.88 11.25 -6.65
N PRO A 144 -5.32 11.12 -5.43
CA PRO A 144 -4.51 9.97 -5.06
C PRO A 144 -5.33 8.71 -4.82
N LYS A 145 -4.69 7.54 -4.86
CA LYS A 145 -5.25 6.26 -4.39
C LYS A 145 -5.03 6.06 -2.88
N ILE A 146 -5.86 5.24 -2.23
CA ILE A 146 -5.79 4.94 -0.79
C ILE A 146 -5.18 3.54 -0.56
N TYR A 147 -4.23 3.43 0.37
CA TYR A 147 -3.66 2.15 0.82
C TYR A 147 -3.37 2.15 2.32
N PHE A 148 -3.03 0.99 2.85
CA PHE A 148 -2.66 0.76 4.24
C PHE A 148 -1.19 0.34 4.36
N TYR A 149 -0.52 0.76 5.44
CA TYR A 149 0.85 0.30 5.71
C TYR A 149 0.93 -1.17 6.13
N ASP A 150 -0.21 -1.78 6.46
CA ASP A 150 -0.33 -3.20 6.76
C ASP A 150 -1.60 -3.80 6.14
N THR A 151 -1.43 -4.85 5.34
CA THR A 151 -2.56 -5.50 4.64
C THR A 151 -3.40 -6.38 5.56
N GLY A 152 -2.84 -6.87 6.67
CA GLY A 152 -3.60 -7.64 7.65
C GLY A 152 -4.61 -6.76 8.36
N LEU A 153 -4.23 -5.52 8.69
CA LEU A 153 -5.16 -4.52 9.20
C LEU A 153 -6.28 -4.21 8.20
N ALA A 154 -5.95 -4.01 6.92
CA ALA A 154 -6.95 -3.75 5.88
C ALA A 154 -7.91 -4.94 5.69
N ALA A 155 -7.37 -6.17 5.62
CA ALA A 155 -8.17 -7.39 5.56
C ALA A 155 -9.07 -7.55 6.79
N HIS A 156 -8.56 -7.25 7.99
CA HIS A 156 -9.33 -7.31 9.23
C HIS A 156 -10.54 -6.37 9.21
N LEU A 157 -10.32 -5.12 8.78
CA LEU A 157 -11.36 -4.09 8.65
C LEU A 157 -12.45 -4.46 7.64
N LEU A 158 -12.09 -5.23 6.60
CA LEU A 158 -13.00 -5.77 5.59
C LEU A 158 -13.74 -7.04 6.04
N GLY A 159 -13.43 -7.57 7.23
CA GLY A 159 -14.03 -8.81 7.71
C GLY A 159 -13.42 -10.07 7.10
N ILE A 160 -12.27 -9.98 6.43
CA ILE A 160 -11.58 -11.12 5.83
C ILE A 160 -10.71 -11.78 6.91
N ARG A 161 -10.87 -13.08 7.10
CA ARG A 161 -10.20 -13.89 8.12
C ARG A 161 -9.48 -15.10 7.54
N THR A 162 -9.90 -15.59 6.37
CA THR A 162 -9.29 -16.77 5.73
C THR A 162 -8.89 -16.55 4.27
N ALA A 163 -8.00 -17.39 3.76
CA ALA A 163 -7.58 -17.34 2.36
C ALA A 163 -8.75 -17.63 1.41
N GLU A 164 -9.67 -18.50 1.81
CA GLU A 164 -10.89 -18.82 1.07
C GLU A 164 -11.78 -17.58 0.91
N GLU A 165 -12.00 -16.83 1.99
CA GLU A 165 -12.74 -15.57 1.96
C GLU A 165 -12.03 -14.54 1.07
N LEU A 166 -10.72 -14.36 1.23
CA LEU A 166 -9.93 -13.47 0.39
C LEU A 166 -10.05 -13.84 -1.10
N ASN A 167 -10.07 -15.14 -1.42
CA ASN A 167 -10.09 -15.62 -2.79
C ASN A 167 -11.37 -15.25 -3.56
N ILE A 168 -12.49 -15.08 -2.86
CA ILE A 168 -13.78 -14.67 -3.45
C ILE A 168 -14.11 -13.20 -3.22
N HIS A 169 -13.35 -12.50 -2.38
CA HIS A 169 -13.61 -11.11 -2.03
C HIS A 169 -13.26 -10.15 -3.17
N PHE A 170 -14.13 -9.18 -3.44
CA PHE A 170 -13.95 -8.20 -4.53
C PHE A 170 -12.65 -7.39 -4.38
N ALA A 171 -12.20 -7.14 -3.15
CA ALA A 171 -10.99 -6.38 -2.85
C ALA A 171 -9.68 -7.18 -2.99
N LYS A 172 -9.71 -8.48 -3.36
CA LYS A 172 -8.51 -9.33 -3.47
C LYS A 172 -7.39 -8.69 -4.29
N GLY A 173 -7.74 -8.17 -5.46
CA GLY A 173 -6.78 -7.54 -6.37
C GLY A 173 -6.11 -6.32 -5.72
N SER A 174 -6.92 -5.42 -5.18
CA SER A 174 -6.44 -4.18 -4.53
C SER A 174 -5.66 -4.43 -3.24
N LEU A 175 -6.01 -5.48 -2.48
CA LEU A 175 -5.23 -5.91 -1.31
C LEU A 175 -3.87 -6.48 -1.72
N PHE A 176 -3.81 -7.29 -2.79
CA PHE A 176 -2.54 -7.79 -3.32
C PHE A 176 -1.68 -6.65 -3.89
N GLU A 177 -2.29 -5.69 -4.57
CA GLU A 177 -1.64 -4.45 -5.02
C GLU A 177 -1.05 -3.69 -3.84
N ASN A 178 -1.82 -3.49 -2.77
CA ASN A 178 -1.32 -2.88 -1.54
C ASN A 178 -0.13 -3.66 -0.96
N LEU A 179 -0.22 -4.99 -0.88
CA LEU A 179 0.84 -5.84 -0.36
C LEU A 179 2.15 -5.57 -1.11
N VAL A 180 2.13 -5.67 -2.44
CA VAL A 180 3.31 -5.46 -3.28
C VAL A 180 3.88 -4.05 -3.10
N ILE A 181 3.04 -3.01 -3.14
CA ILE A 181 3.49 -1.61 -3.01
C ILE A 181 4.15 -1.39 -1.64
N THR A 182 3.53 -1.88 -0.56
CA THR A 182 4.06 -1.72 0.79
C THR A 182 5.37 -2.48 0.95
N GLU A 183 5.53 -3.67 0.37
CA GLU A 183 6.78 -4.43 0.44
C GLU A 183 7.93 -3.72 -0.28
N LEU A 184 7.67 -3.16 -1.47
CA LEU A 184 8.67 -2.33 -2.17
C LEU A 184 8.97 -1.04 -1.40
N MET A 185 7.99 -0.49 -0.68
CA MET A 185 8.16 0.70 0.15
C MET A 185 9.08 0.40 1.34
N LYS A 186 8.85 -0.72 2.03
CA LYS A 186 9.69 -1.21 3.13
C LYS A 186 11.13 -1.41 2.66
N LYS A 187 11.33 -2.01 1.47
CA LYS A 187 12.67 -2.16 0.87
C LYS A 187 13.41 -0.82 0.76
N CYS A 188 12.78 0.20 0.15
CA CYS A 188 13.36 1.55 0.08
C CYS A 188 13.74 2.10 1.45
N LEU A 189 12.82 2.03 2.42
CA LEU A 189 13.02 2.60 3.76
C LEU A 189 14.14 1.89 4.54
N ASN A 190 14.21 0.56 4.44
CA ASN A 190 15.24 -0.26 5.06
C ASN A 190 16.64 0.04 4.48
N GLU A 191 16.71 0.43 3.20
CA GLU A 191 17.93 0.91 2.54
C GLU A 191 18.22 2.40 2.82
N GLY A 192 17.41 3.07 3.65
CA GLY A 192 17.54 4.50 3.94
C GLY A 192 17.14 5.42 2.78
N ARG A 193 16.45 4.89 1.76
CA ARG A 193 15.94 5.63 0.60
C ARG A 193 14.50 6.08 0.85
N ARG A 194 14.14 7.24 0.30
CA ARG A 194 12.74 7.69 0.28
C ARG A 194 12.02 7.08 -0.94
N PRO A 195 10.90 6.37 -0.76
CA PRO A 195 10.11 5.87 -1.87
C PRO A 195 9.57 7.01 -2.74
N GLN A 196 9.92 7.03 -4.03
CA GLN A 196 9.33 7.93 -5.02
C GLN A 196 8.31 7.15 -5.86
N PHE A 197 7.22 6.77 -5.18
CA PHE A 197 6.20 5.88 -5.72
C PHE A 197 4.96 6.68 -6.14
N TYR A 198 4.42 6.30 -7.29
CA TYR A 198 3.25 6.91 -7.87
C TYR A 198 2.38 5.84 -8.55
N PHE A 199 1.16 6.16 -8.91
CA PHE A 199 0.44 5.42 -9.95
C PHE A 199 0.32 6.31 -11.19
N TRP A 200 -0.07 5.74 -12.33
CA TRP A 200 -0.38 6.54 -13.50
C TRP A 200 -1.65 6.07 -14.15
N ARG A 201 -2.51 7.02 -14.51
CA ARG A 201 -3.73 6.77 -15.27
C ARG A 201 -3.94 7.88 -16.28
N ASP A 202 -4.21 7.52 -17.53
CA ASP A 202 -4.51 8.47 -18.59
C ASP A 202 -6.03 8.63 -18.83
N ALA A 203 -6.39 9.56 -19.71
CA ALA A 203 -7.78 9.80 -20.08
C ALA A 203 -8.43 8.61 -20.83
N ALA A 204 -7.62 7.76 -21.48
CA ALA A 204 -8.08 6.55 -22.17
C ALA A 204 -8.21 5.34 -21.22
N GLN A 205 -8.09 5.56 -19.90
CA GLN A 205 -8.19 4.53 -18.85
C GLN A 205 -7.08 3.47 -18.91
N TYR A 206 -5.96 3.74 -19.58
CA TYR A 206 -4.75 2.98 -19.33
C TYR A 206 -4.21 3.34 -17.95
N GLU A 207 -3.83 2.32 -17.20
CA GLU A 207 -3.38 2.47 -15.83
C GLU A 207 -2.16 1.60 -15.58
N ILE A 208 -1.22 2.17 -14.82
CA ILE A 208 -0.06 1.49 -14.28
C ILE A 208 -0.19 1.57 -12.76
N ASP A 209 -0.24 0.40 -12.12
CA ASP A 209 -0.52 0.25 -10.70
C ASP A 209 0.55 0.94 -9.84
N LEU A 210 1.83 0.78 -10.21
CA LEU A 210 2.96 1.43 -9.55
C LEU A 210 4.01 1.92 -10.58
N LEU A 211 4.31 3.20 -10.53
CA LEU A 211 5.49 3.83 -11.12
C LEU A 211 6.49 4.14 -10.02
N ILE A 212 7.74 3.73 -10.23
CA ILE A 212 8.85 4.05 -9.36
C ILE A 212 9.81 4.96 -10.11
N GLN A 213 10.10 6.12 -9.50
CA GLN A 213 11.12 7.03 -10.00
C GLN A 213 12.45 6.73 -9.32
N ASN A 214 13.42 6.21 -10.08
CA ASN A 214 14.79 6.04 -9.61
C ASN A 214 15.72 7.00 -10.36
N GLY A 215 15.89 8.20 -9.81
CA GLY A 215 16.62 9.28 -10.47
C GLY A 215 15.92 9.72 -11.76
N VAL A 216 16.58 9.50 -12.90
CA VAL A 216 16.04 9.80 -14.24
C VAL A 216 15.27 8.64 -14.86
N GLN A 217 15.39 7.45 -14.28
CA GLN A 217 14.80 6.22 -14.80
C GLN A 217 13.40 6.00 -14.20
N LEU A 218 12.47 5.56 -15.04
CA LEU A 218 11.13 5.13 -14.61
C LEU A 218 11.02 3.62 -14.73
N GLU A 219 10.44 3.03 -13.68
CA GLU A 219 10.18 1.61 -13.57
C GLU A 219 8.66 1.46 -13.42
N ALA A 220 8.01 0.84 -14.40
CA ALA A 220 6.57 0.61 -14.44
C ALA A 220 6.24 -0.82 -14.02
N VAL A 221 5.41 -0.94 -13.00
CA VAL A 221 5.05 -2.22 -12.39
C VAL A 221 3.54 -2.39 -12.49
N GLU A 222 3.13 -3.42 -13.22
CA GLU A 222 1.76 -3.92 -13.22
C GLU A 222 1.62 -4.99 -12.13
N ILE A 223 0.57 -4.94 -11.31
CA ILE A 223 0.39 -5.83 -10.17
C ILE A 223 -0.89 -6.65 -10.35
N LYS A 224 -0.77 -7.98 -10.31
CA LYS A 224 -1.90 -8.89 -10.60
C LYS A 224 -1.98 -10.05 -9.63
N SER A 225 -3.08 -10.15 -8.87
CA SER A 225 -3.28 -11.25 -7.90
C SER A 225 -3.51 -12.63 -8.54
N GLY A 226 -3.65 -12.71 -9.86
CA GLY A 226 -3.83 -13.98 -10.57
C GLY A 226 -2.57 -14.85 -10.53
N ARG A 227 -2.75 -16.18 -10.49
CA ARG A 227 -1.63 -17.15 -10.48
C ARG A 227 -1.13 -17.55 -11.87
N THR A 228 -1.88 -17.18 -12.91
CA THR A 228 -1.54 -17.48 -14.30
C THR A 228 -1.34 -16.17 -15.05
N ILE A 229 -0.20 -16.06 -15.74
CA ILE A 229 0.12 -14.88 -16.54
C ILE A 229 -0.78 -14.86 -17.77
N GLN A 230 -1.46 -13.74 -17.98
CA GLN A 230 -2.32 -13.52 -19.15
C GLN A 230 -1.74 -12.41 -20.05
N PRO A 231 -1.99 -12.44 -21.37
CA PRO A 231 -1.51 -11.39 -22.28
C PRO A 231 -1.94 -9.97 -21.88
N ASP A 232 -3.12 -9.83 -21.29
CA ASP A 232 -3.65 -8.53 -20.87
C ASP A 232 -2.84 -7.85 -19.77
N PHE A 233 -1.99 -8.59 -19.03
CA PHE A 233 -1.11 -8.01 -18.00
C PHE A 233 -0.07 -7.05 -18.59
N PHE A 234 0.23 -7.17 -19.88
CA PHE A 234 1.24 -6.34 -20.55
C PHE A 234 0.61 -5.16 -21.29
N LYS A 235 -0.72 -5.05 -21.35
CA LYS A 235 -1.43 -4.10 -22.20
C LYS A 235 -1.09 -2.64 -21.86
N SER A 236 -1.17 -2.27 -20.58
CA SER A 236 -0.83 -0.92 -20.11
C SER A 236 0.66 -0.63 -20.21
N LEU A 237 1.52 -1.60 -19.87
CA LEU A 237 2.97 -1.49 -19.98
C LEU A 237 3.40 -1.22 -21.44
N ASN A 238 2.83 -1.95 -22.39
CA ASN A 238 3.09 -1.79 -23.81
C ASN A 238 2.59 -0.46 -24.35
N TYR A 239 1.49 0.07 -23.80
CA TYR A 239 1.02 1.41 -24.12
C TYR A 239 1.99 2.47 -23.58
N LEU A 240 2.37 2.40 -22.30
CA LEU A 240 3.30 3.33 -21.68
C LEU A 240 4.65 3.35 -22.41
N LYS A 241 5.19 2.17 -22.77
CA LYS A 241 6.47 2.04 -23.49
C LYS A 241 6.48 2.72 -24.86
N LYS A 242 5.33 2.87 -25.52
CA LYS A 242 5.21 3.65 -26.77
C LYS A 242 5.35 5.15 -26.54
N ILE A 243 4.90 5.64 -25.38
CA ILE A 243 4.92 7.06 -25.02
C ILE A 243 6.24 7.43 -24.34
N ASN A 244 6.79 6.51 -23.54
CA ASN A 244 8.09 6.63 -22.90
C ASN A 244 8.91 5.35 -23.10
N PRO A 245 9.68 5.26 -24.20
CA PRO A 245 10.49 4.09 -24.51
C PRO A 245 11.60 3.77 -23.51
N SER A 246 12.00 4.75 -22.69
CA SER A 246 13.04 4.55 -21.67
C SER A 246 12.54 3.78 -20.45
N THR A 247 11.23 3.67 -20.24
CA THR A 247 10.66 3.02 -19.06
C THR A 247 10.94 1.50 -19.05
N ASN A 248 11.45 1.01 -17.93
CA ASN A 248 11.57 -0.42 -17.67
C ASN A 248 10.22 -0.97 -17.22
N SER A 249 9.81 -2.12 -17.76
CA SER A 249 8.49 -2.70 -17.52
C SER A 249 8.57 -4.00 -16.74
N TYR A 250 7.70 -4.12 -15.74
CA TYR A 250 7.62 -5.27 -14.84
C TYR A 250 6.19 -5.70 -14.60
N VAL A 251 6.02 -7.00 -14.34
CA VAL A 251 4.78 -7.56 -13.83
C VAL A 251 5.09 -8.27 -12.53
N VAL A 252 4.42 -7.90 -11.44
CA VAL A 252 4.39 -8.68 -10.20
C VAL A 252 3.07 -9.41 -10.11
N TYR A 253 3.09 -10.73 -9.95
CA TYR A 253 1.87 -11.52 -9.94
C TYR A 253 1.81 -12.58 -8.84
N GLY A 254 0.60 -13.04 -8.53
CA GLY A 254 0.33 -13.98 -7.42
C GLY A 254 0.79 -15.42 -7.64
N GLY A 255 1.51 -15.73 -8.72
CA GLY A 255 2.16 -17.03 -8.93
C GLY A 255 3.62 -17.02 -8.45
N ASP A 256 4.36 -18.08 -8.78
CA ASP A 256 5.68 -18.34 -8.18
C ASP A 256 6.85 -18.24 -9.15
N GLN A 257 6.62 -17.98 -10.43
CA GLN A 257 7.67 -18.08 -11.45
C GLN A 257 8.33 -16.74 -11.71
N PHE A 258 9.64 -16.76 -11.97
CA PHE A 258 10.36 -15.64 -12.56
C PHE A 258 10.52 -15.85 -14.08
N GLN A 259 10.22 -14.83 -14.88
CA GLN A 259 10.33 -14.91 -16.35
C GLN A 259 10.86 -13.61 -16.94
N LYS A 260 11.82 -13.68 -17.86
CA LYS A 260 12.17 -12.55 -18.73
C LYS A 260 11.42 -12.70 -20.06
N ARG A 261 10.55 -11.74 -20.38
CA ARG A 261 9.80 -11.70 -21.65
C ARG A 261 10.22 -10.48 -22.47
N SER A 262 9.80 -10.43 -23.74
CA SER A 262 10.03 -9.28 -24.63
C SER A 262 9.41 -7.98 -24.11
N ASP A 263 8.23 -8.09 -23.51
CA ASP A 263 7.40 -6.95 -23.08
C ASP A 263 7.81 -6.41 -21.71
N ALA A 264 8.10 -7.31 -20.76
CA ALA A 264 8.42 -6.99 -19.36
C ALA A 264 9.16 -8.14 -18.65
N THR A 265 9.78 -7.82 -17.51
CA THR A 265 10.29 -8.83 -16.56
C THR A 265 9.18 -9.20 -15.57
N VAL A 266 8.90 -10.49 -15.42
CA VAL A 266 7.81 -11.00 -14.59
C VAL A 266 8.37 -11.63 -13.31
N TYR A 267 7.85 -11.18 -12.18
CA TYR A 267 8.17 -11.67 -10.84
C TYR A 267 6.95 -12.30 -10.20
N GLY A 268 7.02 -13.59 -9.91
CA GLY A 268 6.12 -14.22 -8.95
C GLY A 268 6.32 -13.66 -7.55
N PHE A 269 5.31 -13.79 -6.69
CA PHE A 269 5.34 -13.24 -5.33
C PHE A 269 6.57 -13.69 -4.53
N ASN A 270 6.95 -14.97 -4.63
CA ASN A 270 8.13 -15.52 -3.94
C ASN A 270 9.46 -14.92 -4.41
N HIS A 271 9.45 -14.21 -5.55
CA HIS A 271 10.61 -13.51 -6.09
C HIS A 271 10.60 -12.00 -5.78
N LEU A 272 9.59 -11.49 -5.05
CA LEU A 272 9.46 -10.05 -4.79
C LEU A 272 10.64 -9.46 -4.03
N ALA A 273 11.24 -10.19 -3.08
CA ALA A 273 12.45 -9.74 -2.38
C ALA A 273 13.66 -9.54 -3.32
N LYS A 274 13.67 -10.22 -4.47
CA LYS A 274 14.70 -10.09 -5.52
C LYS A 274 14.36 -9.03 -6.56
N PHE A 275 13.22 -8.34 -6.41
CA PHE A 275 12.84 -7.22 -7.26
C PHE A 275 13.77 -6.04 -6.93
N ASN A 276 14.61 -5.69 -7.90
CA ASN A 276 15.58 -4.61 -7.79
C ASN A 276 15.29 -3.57 -8.86
N PHE A 277 15.30 -2.31 -8.45
CA PHE A 277 14.97 -1.14 -9.27
C PHE A 277 15.80 0.06 -8.84
#